data_AF-A0A8J2U0G0-F1
#
_entry.id   AF-A0A8J2U0G0-F1
#
_cell.length_a   1.000
_cell.length_b   1.000
_cell.length_c   1.000
_cell.angle_alpha   90.00
_cell.angle_beta   90.00
_cell.angle_gamma   90.00
#
_symmetry.space_group_name_H-M   'P 1'
#
loop_
_entity.id
_entity.type
_entity.pdbx_description
1 polymer ?
#
loop_
_entity_poly.entity_id
_entity_poly.type
_entity_poly.pdbx_seq_one_letter_code
_entity_poly.pdbx_strand_id
1 'polypeptide(L)'
;MTKKKEHRYTLEEEIAPHIDPRWSEEFILELRLTGVSGKQIGAALAEADSHCAESGESAEEAFGAPAVYARSLDLPVQSEDRSLSRGPLPTVVKLTGMLMLVWAVSSFVQDQPASIRLGGMLSLVLLAGLVVFTMRSAEAVLRLAVQRTGLVILANVLVVATVVLLSWFLRQELFYVPSVLLMTVGAAALVAGTLWEFVMLRNRPAASGDLLISPLEGHEAAARRGAALGWAEYAQVFLLPAATGVIVLLLILVG
;
A
#
# COMPACT_ATOMS: atom_id res chain seq x y z
N MET A 1 3.11 -7.44 -32.29
CA MET A 1 2.66 -7.67 -30.89
C MET A 1 3.67 -8.46 -30.05
N THR A 2 4.90 -8.69 -30.54
CA THR A 2 5.90 -9.59 -29.94
C THR A 2 6.83 -8.91 -28.91
N LYS A 3 7.21 -7.64 -29.11
CA LYS A 3 8.13 -6.90 -28.22
C LYS A 3 7.65 -6.65 -26.78
N LYS A 4 6.34 -6.68 -26.52
CA LYS A 4 5.79 -6.41 -25.17
C LYS A 4 5.80 -7.65 -24.27
N LYS A 5 5.84 -8.86 -24.85
CA LYS A 5 5.93 -10.12 -24.10
C LYS A 5 7.35 -10.36 -23.59
N GLU A 6 8.36 -10.02 -24.39
CA GLU A 6 9.79 -10.16 -24.04
C GLU A 6 10.17 -9.44 -22.74
N HIS A 7 9.60 -8.26 -22.44
CA HIS A 7 9.90 -7.57 -21.18
C HIS A 7 9.15 -8.11 -19.96
N ARG A 8 8.04 -8.86 -20.16
CA ARG A 8 7.18 -9.27 -19.04
C ARG A 8 7.81 -10.39 -18.19
N TYR A 9 8.68 -11.19 -18.80
CA TYR A 9 9.20 -12.44 -18.23
C TYR A 9 10.69 -12.42 -17.92
N THR A 10 11.34 -11.25 -18.05
CA THR A 10 12.79 -11.14 -17.92
C THR A 10 13.30 -11.59 -16.56
N LEU A 11 12.55 -11.37 -15.48
CA LEU A 11 12.95 -11.77 -14.14
C LEU A 11 12.80 -13.29 -13.95
N GLU A 12 11.72 -13.85 -14.46
CA GLU A 12 11.39 -15.26 -14.38
C GLU A 12 12.38 -16.11 -15.18
N GLU A 13 12.72 -15.68 -16.40
CA GLU A 13 13.74 -16.31 -17.25
C GLU A 13 15.15 -16.20 -16.66
N GLU A 14 15.43 -15.14 -15.90
CA GLU A 14 16.73 -14.93 -15.24
C GLU A 14 16.90 -15.81 -13.98
N ILE A 15 15.81 -16.07 -13.25
CA ILE A 15 15.83 -16.82 -11.99
C ILE A 15 15.66 -18.33 -12.23
N ALA A 16 14.81 -18.72 -13.19
CA ALA A 16 14.49 -20.11 -13.50
C ALA A 16 14.46 -20.34 -15.02
N PRO A 17 15.64 -20.41 -15.68
CA PRO A 17 15.72 -20.52 -17.13
C PRO A 17 15.18 -21.83 -17.71
N HIS A 18 15.04 -22.88 -16.89
CA HIS A 18 14.55 -24.20 -17.31
C HIS A 18 13.04 -24.39 -17.08
N ILE A 19 12.36 -23.39 -16.50
CA ILE A 19 10.92 -23.43 -16.22
C ILE A 19 10.17 -22.51 -17.20
N ASP A 20 8.94 -22.87 -17.58
CA ASP A 20 8.06 -21.97 -18.33
C ASP A 20 7.85 -20.66 -17.55
N PRO A 21 8.18 -19.49 -18.13
CA PRO A 21 8.05 -18.21 -17.44
C PRO A 21 6.63 -17.90 -16.95
N ARG A 22 5.59 -18.44 -17.59
CA ARG A 22 4.20 -18.32 -17.12
C ARG A 22 3.94 -19.12 -15.86
N TRP A 23 4.48 -20.33 -15.80
CA TRP A 23 4.38 -21.17 -14.62
C TRP A 23 5.09 -20.50 -13.44
N SER A 24 6.30 -19.96 -13.66
CA SER A 24 7.06 -19.18 -12.67
C SER A 24 6.31 -17.93 -12.22
N GLU A 25 5.74 -17.15 -13.15
CA GLU A 25 4.94 -15.95 -12.83
C GLU A 25 3.75 -16.29 -11.92
N GLU A 26 2.97 -17.32 -12.26
CA GLU A 26 1.81 -17.74 -11.46
C GLU A 26 2.20 -18.34 -10.10
N PHE A 27 3.30 -19.09 -10.05
CA PHE A 27 3.85 -19.65 -8.81
C PHE A 27 4.34 -18.56 -7.86
N ILE A 28 5.14 -17.61 -8.37
CA ILE A 28 5.61 -16.44 -7.61
C ILE A 28 4.41 -15.62 -7.12
N LEU A 29 3.43 -15.38 -7.97
CA LEU A 29 2.24 -14.61 -7.62
C LEU A 29 1.44 -15.27 -6.50
N GLU A 30 1.19 -16.58 -6.56
CA GLU A 30 0.45 -17.28 -5.50
C GLU A 30 1.22 -17.25 -4.17
N LEU A 31 2.55 -17.49 -4.17
CA LEU A 31 3.37 -17.42 -2.95
C LEU A 31 3.45 -15.99 -2.38
N ARG A 32 3.47 -14.96 -3.23
CA ARG A 32 3.40 -13.57 -2.78
C ARG A 32 2.04 -13.23 -2.18
N LEU A 33 0.95 -13.75 -2.74
CA LEU A 33 -0.40 -13.55 -2.20
C LEU A 33 -0.57 -14.18 -0.81
N THR A 34 0.14 -15.29 -0.54
CA THR A 34 0.14 -15.93 0.78
C THR A 34 1.15 -15.35 1.77
N GLY A 35 1.91 -14.31 1.38
CA GLY A 35 2.85 -13.61 2.28
C GLY A 35 4.15 -14.37 2.54
N VAL A 36 4.57 -15.25 1.63
CA VAL A 36 5.88 -15.91 1.70
C VAL A 36 6.96 -14.92 1.28
N SER A 37 8.08 -14.89 2.00
CA SER A 37 9.14 -13.91 1.72
C SER A 37 9.87 -14.18 0.41
N GLY A 38 10.33 -13.12 -0.25
CA GLY A 38 11.11 -13.21 -1.49
C GLY A 38 12.29 -14.20 -1.44
N LYS A 39 12.98 -14.30 -0.29
CA LYS A 39 14.05 -15.29 -0.11
C LYS A 39 13.56 -16.74 -0.21
N GLN A 40 12.42 -17.05 0.41
CA GLN A 40 11.84 -18.39 0.39
C GLN A 40 11.25 -18.72 -0.99
N ILE A 41 10.62 -17.74 -1.65
CA ILE A 41 10.13 -17.90 -3.02
C ILE A 41 11.31 -18.21 -3.96
N GLY A 42 12.41 -17.45 -3.86
CA GLY A 42 13.60 -17.70 -4.67
C GLY A 42 14.24 -19.06 -4.41
N ALA A 43 14.30 -19.51 -3.15
CA ALA A 43 14.81 -20.84 -2.82
C ALA A 43 13.94 -21.96 -3.39
N ALA A 44 12.63 -21.87 -3.24
CA ALA A 44 11.69 -22.86 -3.79
C ALA A 44 11.73 -22.89 -5.33
N LEU A 45 11.84 -21.73 -5.97
CA LEU A 45 11.94 -21.63 -7.41
C LEU A 45 13.28 -22.20 -7.95
N ALA A 46 14.39 -21.97 -7.25
CA ALA A 46 15.69 -22.55 -7.60
C ALA A 46 15.72 -24.08 -7.44
N GLU A 47 15.01 -24.62 -6.45
CA GLU A 47 14.85 -26.07 -6.27
C GLU A 47 14.04 -26.68 -7.44
N ALA A 48 12.93 -26.04 -7.82
CA ALA A 48 12.14 -26.46 -8.97
C ALA A 48 12.94 -26.38 -10.28
N ASP A 49 13.72 -25.30 -10.49
CA ASP A 49 14.54 -25.13 -11.69
C ASP A 49 15.63 -26.21 -11.78
N SER A 50 16.29 -26.49 -10.66
CA SER A 50 17.31 -27.55 -10.57
C SER A 50 16.70 -28.91 -10.89
N HIS A 51 15.50 -29.20 -10.39
CA HIS A 51 14.80 -30.44 -10.70
C HIS A 51 14.49 -30.56 -12.20
N CYS A 52 13.90 -29.53 -12.82
CA CYS A 52 13.62 -29.52 -14.25
C CYS A 52 14.90 -29.63 -15.10
N ALA A 53 15.98 -28.99 -14.68
CA ALA A 53 17.28 -29.08 -15.34
C ALA A 53 17.89 -30.50 -15.27
N GLU A 54 17.72 -31.20 -14.15
CA GLU A 54 18.25 -32.55 -13.94
C GLU A 54 17.36 -33.66 -14.54
N SER A 55 16.03 -33.54 -14.40
CA SER A 55 15.08 -34.55 -14.88
C SER A 55 14.74 -34.40 -16.36
N GLY A 56 14.83 -33.17 -16.89
CA GLY A 56 14.37 -32.81 -18.23
C GLY A 56 12.84 -32.77 -18.37
N GLU A 57 12.10 -32.97 -17.28
CA GLU A 57 10.64 -32.86 -17.25
C GLU A 57 10.21 -31.39 -17.16
N SER A 58 9.07 -31.05 -17.75
CA SER A 58 8.50 -29.71 -17.59
C SER A 58 7.95 -29.52 -16.17
N ALA A 59 7.93 -28.27 -15.70
CA ALA A 59 7.41 -27.95 -14.36
C ALA A 59 5.93 -28.36 -14.18
N GLU A 60 5.12 -28.27 -15.25
CA GLU A 60 3.73 -28.72 -15.23
C GLU A 60 3.62 -30.25 -15.07
N GLU A 61 4.56 -31.02 -15.64
CA GLU A 61 4.59 -32.48 -15.52
C GLU A 61 5.10 -32.94 -14.15
N ALA A 62 6.16 -32.31 -13.65
CA ALA A 62 6.79 -32.68 -12.39
C ALA A 62 6.00 -32.20 -11.16
N PHE A 63 5.45 -30.99 -11.23
CA PHE A 63 4.85 -30.29 -10.07
C PHE A 63 3.35 -29.99 -10.24
N GLY A 64 2.80 -30.13 -11.45
CA GLY A 64 1.41 -29.80 -11.75
C GLY A 64 1.16 -28.30 -11.81
N ALA A 65 -0.09 -27.92 -11.55
CA ALA A 65 -0.51 -26.52 -11.63
C ALA A 65 0.22 -25.65 -10.58
N PRO A 66 0.75 -24.47 -10.96
CA PRO A 66 1.64 -23.67 -10.12
C PRO A 66 1.00 -23.25 -8.80
N ALA A 67 -0.28 -22.83 -8.83
CA ALA A 67 -1.01 -22.45 -7.61
C ALA A 67 -1.28 -23.63 -6.66
N VAL A 68 -1.40 -24.85 -7.19
CA VAL A 68 -1.58 -26.06 -6.37
C VAL A 68 -0.26 -26.42 -5.70
N TYR A 69 0.83 -26.41 -6.48
CA TYR A 69 2.16 -26.67 -5.97
C TYR A 69 2.59 -25.64 -4.90
N ALA A 70 2.38 -24.34 -5.15
CA ALA A 70 2.65 -23.27 -4.18
C ALA A 70 1.97 -23.52 -2.83
N ARG A 71 0.70 -23.93 -2.83
CA ARG A 71 -0.04 -24.26 -1.61
C ARG A 71 0.42 -25.55 -0.94
N SER A 72 0.98 -26.49 -1.71
CA SER A 72 1.47 -27.77 -1.20
C SER A 72 2.77 -27.63 -0.40
N LEU A 73 3.56 -26.59 -0.67
CA LEU A 73 4.85 -26.37 -0.01
C LEU A 73 4.73 -25.94 1.46
N ASP A 74 3.54 -25.48 1.90
CA ASP A 74 3.24 -25.02 3.27
C ASP A 74 4.36 -24.14 3.87
N LEU A 75 4.91 -23.25 3.03
CA LEU A 75 6.06 -22.43 3.42
C LEU A 75 5.66 -21.48 4.55
N PRO A 76 6.56 -21.21 5.52
CA PRO A 76 6.24 -20.33 6.62
C PRO A 76 5.95 -18.94 6.06
N VAL A 77 4.71 -18.50 6.26
CA VAL A 77 4.24 -17.16 5.94
C VAL A 77 5.05 -16.21 6.81
N GLN A 78 5.81 -15.31 6.17
CA GLN A 78 6.41 -14.19 6.87
C GLN A 78 5.29 -13.21 7.12
N SER A 79 4.49 -13.52 8.14
CA SER A 79 3.39 -12.68 8.48
C SER A 79 3.97 -11.32 8.89
N GLU A 80 3.65 -10.29 8.11
CA GLU A 80 3.71 -8.89 8.54
C GLU A 80 2.82 -8.63 9.80
N ASP A 81 2.27 -9.68 10.42
CA ASP A 81 1.29 -9.73 11.50
C ASP A 81 1.76 -9.25 12.87
N ARG A 82 3.02 -8.86 13.07
CA ARG A 82 3.35 -8.08 14.29
C ARG A 82 3.14 -6.58 14.15
N SER A 83 2.94 -6.07 12.93
CA SER A 83 2.58 -4.65 12.71
C SER A 83 1.06 -4.41 12.77
N LEU A 84 0.24 -5.45 12.56
CA LEU A 84 -1.22 -5.35 12.58
C LEU A 84 -1.81 -5.08 13.98
N SER A 85 -1.09 -5.43 15.06
CA SER A 85 -1.52 -5.10 16.43
C SER A 85 -1.24 -3.64 16.84
N ARG A 86 -0.34 -2.95 16.11
CA ARG A 86 -0.11 -1.50 16.21
C ARG A 86 -0.72 -0.72 15.05
N GLY A 87 -1.78 -1.27 14.44
CA GLY A 87 -2.93 -0.59 13.81
C GLY A 87 -2.72 0.39 12.65
N PRO A 88 -3.77 0.62 11.83
CA PRO A 88 -3.84 1.72 10.84
C PRO A 88 -3.85 3.12 11.50
N LEU A 89 -3.63 3.18 12.81
CA LEU A 89 -3.81 4.35 13.65
C LEU A 89 -2.98 5.55 13.19
N PRO A 90 -1.69 5.42 12.82
CA PRO A 90 -0.89 6.55 12.35
C PRO A 90 -1.47 7.15 11.06
N THR A 91 -1.88 6.31 10.12
CA THR A 91 -2.50 6.72 8.84
C THR A 91 -3.84 7.40 9.07
N VAL A 92 -4.68 6.85 9.94
CA VAL A 92 -5.99 7.44 10.31
C VAL A 92 -5.78 8.79 10.99
N VAL A 93 -4.85 8.90 11.94
CA VAL A 93 -4.50 10.15 12.61
C VAL A 93 -3.97 11.19 11.62
N LYS A 94 -3.09 10.78 10.69
CA LYS A 94 -2.53 11.65 9.66
C LYS A 94 -3.60 12.18 8.70
N LEU A 95 -4.48 11.32 8.20
CA LEU A 95 -5.62 11.69 7.34
C LEU A 95 -6.62 12.59 8.07
N THR A 96 -6.90 12.29 9.34
CA THR A 96 -7.78 13.10 10.19
C THR A 96 -7.19 14.50 10.38
N GLY A 97 -5.91 14.59 10.74
CA GLY A 97 -5.19 15.85 10.89
C GLY A 97 -5.16 16.67 9.61
N MET A 98 -4.90 16.03 8.46
CA MET A 98 -4.96 16.65 7.14
C MET A 98 -6.33 17.27 6.85
N LEU A 99 -7.41 16.51 7.02
CA LEU A 99 -8.77 16.99 6.75
C LEU A 99 -9.16 18.16 7.66
N MET A 100 -8.84 18.05 8.96
CA MET A 100 -9.07 19.13 9.93
C MET A 100 -8.31 20.41 9.53
N LEU A 101 -7.05 20.27 9.09
CA LEU A 101 -6.23 21.40 8.68
C LEU A 101 -6.77 22.07 7.41
N VAL A 102 -7.13 21.29 6.39
CA VAL A 102 -7.69 21.81 5.13
C VAL A 102 -8.99 22.58 5.38
N TRP A 103 -9.88 22.06 6.22
CA TRP A 103 -11.11 22.79 6.58
C TRP A 103 -10.83 24.04 7.39
N ALA A 104 -9.96 23.95 8.39
CA ALA A 104 -9.66 25.08 9.26
C ALA A 104 -9.04 26.26 8.49
N VAL A 105 -8.12 25.98 7.56
CA VAL A 105 -7.51 26.98 6.67
C VAL A 105 -8.57 27.57 5.74
N SER A 106 -9.42 26.75 5.13
CA SER A 106 -10.49 27.22 4.25
C SER A 106 -11.46 28.17 4.97
N SER A 107 -11.83 27.88 6.21
CA SER A 107 -12.67 28.76 7.04
C SER A 107 -11.94 30.03 7.47
N PHE A 108 -10.65 29.93 7.81
CA PHE A 108 -9.83 31.07 8.22
C PHE A 108 -9.69 32.09 7.09
N VAL A 109 -9.42 31.65 5.86
CA VAL A 109 -9.28 32.54 4.69
C VAL A 109 -10.60 33.24 4.33
N GLN A 110 -11.75 32.60 4.60
CA GLN A 110 -13.07 33.18 4.34
C GLN A 110 -13.58 34.11 5.46
N ASP A 111 -12.77 34.38 6.50
CA ASP A 111 -13.16 35.12 7.72
C ASP A 111 -14.44 34.56 8.39
N GLN A 112 -14.68 33.25 8.22
CA GLN A 112 -15.83 32.57 8.82
C GLN A 112 -15.39 31.71 10.02
N PRO A 113 -16.21 31.65 11.08
CA PRO A 113 -15.95 30.71 12.16
C PRO A 113 -16.00 29.28 11.61
N ALA A 114 -15.02 28.45 11.95
CA ALA A 114 -15.01 27.05 11.54
C ALA A 114 -16.19 26.31 12.20
N SER A 115 -17.19 25.94 11.40
CA SER A 115 -18.33 25.14 11.85
C SER A 115 -18.04 23.66 11.66
N ILE A 116 -18.13 22.87 12.74
CA ILE A 116 -18.06 21.42 12.66
C ILE A 116 -19.43 20.92 12.18
N ARG A 117 -19.47 20.41 10.95
CA ARG A 117 -20.69 19.90 10.30
C ARG A 117 -20.82 18.39 10.51
N LEU A 118 -22.05 17.92 10.72
CA LEU A 118 -22.38 16.48 10.83
C LEU A 118 -21.87 15.67 9.62
N GLY A 119 -22.09 16.19 8.40
CA GLY A 119 -21.62 15.54 7.18
C GLY A 119 -20.11 15.35 7.15
N GLY A 120 -19.39 16.31 7.74
CA GLY A 120 -17.96 16.24 7.87
C GLY A 120 -17.47 15.15 8.82
N MET A 121 -18.09 15.06 9.99
CA MET A 121 -17.75 14.05 10.99
C MET A 121 -18.04 12.63 10.48
N LEU A 122 -19.19 12.44 9.82
CA LEU A 122 -19.55 11.16 9.19
C LEU A 122 -18.61 10.79 8.04
N SER A 123 -18.18 11.76 7.24
CA SER A 123 -17.19 11.54 6.18
C SER A 123 -15.85 11.07 6.74
N LEU A 124 -15.42 11.64 7.87
CA LEU A 124 -14.18 11.26 8.54
C LEU A 124 -14.25 9.84 9.10
N VAL A 125 -15.37 9.49 9.74
CA VAL A 125 -15.65 8.12 10.22
C VAL A 125 -15.69 7.13 9.05
N LEU A 126 -16.33 7.48 7.94
CA LEU A 126 -16.41 6.64 6.74
C LEU A 126 -15.03 6.40 6.14
N LEU A 127 -14.21 7.44 5.99
CA LEU A 127 -12.83 7.33 5.48
C LEU A 127 -11.95 6.50 6.42
N ALA A 128 -12.02 6.74 7.73
CA ALA A 128 -11.28 5.95 8.71
C ALA A 128 -11.69 4.47 8.66
N GLY A 129 -13.00 4.20 8.57
CA GLY A 129 -13.55 2.84 8.40
C GLY A 129 -13.08 2.17 7.12
N LEU A 130 -13.02 2.90 6.01
CA LEU A 130 -12.53 2.38 4.72
C LEU A 130 -11.05 2.02 4.78
N VAL A 131 -10.22 2.87 5.39
CA VAL A 131 -8.78 2.59 5.57
C VAL A 131 -8.60 1.33 6.40
N VAL A 132 -9.33 1.22 7.53
CA VAL A 132 -9.29 0.03 8.38
C VAL A 132 -9.75 -1.22 7.62
N PHE A 133 -10.83 -1.12 6.85
CA PHE A 133 -11.36 -2.22 6.04
C PHE A 133 -10.34 -2.67 4.98
N THR A 134 -9.77 -1.72 4.24
CA THR A 134 -8.77 -2.01 3.19
C THR A 134 -7.53 -2.67 3.77
N MET A 135 -7.06 -2.21 4.94
CA MET A 135 -5.90 -2.82 5.60
C MET A 135 -6.21 -4.20 6.17
N ARG A 136 -7.41 -4.43 6.73
CA ARG A 136 -7.81 -5.76 7.24
C ARG A 136 -8.07 -6.77 6.14
N SER A 137 -8.50 -6.31 4.97
CA SER A 137 -8.83 -7.15 3.83
C SER A 137 -7.85 -6.97 2.69
N ALA A 138 -6.59 -6.63 2.98
CA ALA A 138 -5.59 -6.29 1.97
C ALA A 138 -5.43 -7.40 0.92
N GLU A 139 -5.31 -8.67 1.35
CA GLU A 139 -5.20 -9.81 0.43
C GLU A 139 -6.46 -9.98 -0.43
N ALA A 140 -7.65 -9.90 0.17
CA ALA A 140 -8.92 -10.01 -0.56
C ALA A 140 -9.11 -8.85 -1.54
N VAL A 141 -8.75 -7.63 -1.15
CA VAL A 141 -8.80 -6.43 -2.00
C VAL A 141 -7.79 -6.55 -3.13
N LEU A 142 -6.58 -7.04 -2.87
CA LEU A 142 -5.55 -7.22 -3.89
C LEU A 142 -5.94 -8.30 -4.89
N ARG A 143 -6.42 -9.46 -4.42
CA ARG A 143 -6.98 -10.52 -5.28
C ARG A 143 -8.14 -9.98 -6.12
N LEU A 144 -9.05 -9.21 -5.52
CA LEU A 144 -10.18 -8.61 -6.23
C LEU A 144 -9.73 -7.52 -7.22
N ALA A 145 -8.69 -6.75 -6.90
CA ALA A 145 -8.14 -5.72 -7.79
C ALA A 145 -7.46 -6.32 -9.01
N VAL A 146 -6.74 -7.44 -8.84
CA VAL A 146 -6.12 -8.20 -9.93
C VAL A 146 -7.18 -8.86 -10.81
N GLN A 147 -8.19 -9.50 -10.21
CA GLN A 147 -9.20 -10.23 -10.96
C GLN A 147 -10.29 -9.33 -11.57
N ARG A 148 -10.64 -8.22 -10.90
CA ARG A 148 -11.79 -7.36 -11.24
C ARG A 148 -11.51 -5.89 -10.97
N THR A 149 -10.48 -5.35 -11.62
CA THR A 149 -10.04 -3.94 -11.48
C THR A 149 -11.19 -2.93 -11.60
N GLY A 150 -12.13 -3.14 -12.53
CA GLY A 150 -13.28 -2.26 -12.73
C GLY A 150 -14.18 -2.13 -11.49
N LEU A 151 -14.35 -3.20 -10.70
CA LEU A 151 -15.16 -3.17 -9.47
C LEU A 151 -14.48 -2.36 -8.37
N VAL A 152 -13.16 -2.43 -8.26
CA VAL A 152 -12.39 -1.67 -7.26
C VAL A 152 -12.42 -0.17 -7.58
N ILE A 153 -12.33 0.19 -8.86
CA ILE A 153 -12.47 1.57 -9.32
C ILE A 153 -13.89 2.08 -9.01
N LEU A 154 -14.92 1.31 -9.36
CA LEU A 154 -16.30 1.69 -9.10
C LEU A 154 -16.58 1.87 -7.60
N ALA A 155 -16.08 0.97 -6.75
CA ALA A 155 -16.20 1.07 -5.31
C ALA A 155 -15.54 2.35 -4.76
N ASN A 156 -14.33 2.69 -5.23
CA ASN A 156 -13.66 3.93 -4.86
C ASN A 156 -14.46 5.17 -5.26
N VAL A 157 -14.95 5.19 -6.51
CA VAL A 157 -15.80 6.29 -7.01
C VAL A 157 -17.05 6.44 -6.15
N LEU A 158 -17.69 5.33 -5.78
CA LEU A 158 -18.89 5.35 -4.95
C LEU A 158 -18.60 5.90 -3.54
N VAL A 159 -17.45 5.55 -2.95
CA VAL A 159 -17.05 6.09 -1.64
C VAL A 159 -16.80 7.59 -1.72
N VAL A 160 -16.06 8.06 -2.72
CA VAL A 160 -15.81 9.50 -2.93
C VAL A 160 -17.13 10.24 -3.14
N ALA A 161 -18.02 9.70 -3.99
CA ALA A 161 -19.34 10.26 -4.19
C ALA A 161 -20.14 10.31 -2.87
N THR A 162 -20.07 9.27 -2.04
CA THR A 162 -20.76 9.23 -0.74
C THR A 162 -20.21 10.28 0.22
N VAL A 163 -18.89 10.45 0.31
CA VAL A 163 -18.25 11.50 1.12
C VAL A 163 -18.70 12.90 0.67
N VAL A 164 -18.70 13.15 -0.64
CA VAL A 164 -19.15 14.43 -1.20
C VAL A 164 -20.64 14.64 -0.93
N LEU A 165 -21.48 13.63 -1.13
CA LEU A 165 -22.92 13.70 -0.87
C LEU A 165 -23.21 13.98 0.61
N LEU A 166 -22.57 13.26 1.53
CA LEU A 166 -22.70 13.49 2.97
C LEU A 166 -22.28 14.92 3.34
N SER A 167 -21.14 15.39 2.81
CA SER A 167 -20.65 16.74 3.05
C SER A 167 -21.58 17.82 2.45
N TRP A 168 -22.22 17.53 1.32
CA TRP A 168 -23.06 18.48 0.60
C TRP A 168 -24.48 18.57 1.16
N PHE A 169 -25.08 17.44 1.54
CA PHE A 169 -26.44 17.37 2.10
C PHE A 169 -26.50 17.64 3.60
N LEU A 170 -25.54 17.16 4.40
CA LEU A 170 -25.56 17.34 5.86
C LEU A 170 -24.75 18.57 6.28
N ARG A 171 -25.24 19.75 5.88
CA ARG A 171 -24.66 21.06 6.25
C ARG A 171 -25.03 21.54 7.65
N GLN A 172 -25.73 20.73 8.45
CA GLN A 172 -26.13 21.11 9.80
C GLN A 172 -24.90 21.38 10.67
N GLU A 173 -24.85 22.60 11.22
CA GLU A 173 -23.78 23.09 12.06
C GLU A 173 -24.05 22.68 13.50
N LEU A 174 -23.17 21.86 14.08
CA LEU A 174 -23.34 21.40 15.47
C LEU A 174 -22.70 22.36 16.47
N PHE A 175 -21.47 22.82 16.17
CA PHE A 175 -20.68 23.66 17.07
C PHE A 175 -19.76 24.59 16.28
N TYR A 176 -19.55 25.80 16.81
CA TYR A 176 -18.54 26.74 16.34
C TYR A 176 -17.24 26.51 17.10
N VAL A 177 -16.15 26.35 16.38
CA VAL A 177 -14.81 26.19 16.96
C VAL A 177 -13.91 27.30 16.40
N PRO A 178 -13.10 27.97 17.24
CA PRO A 178 -12.12 28.93 16.74
C PRO A 178 -11.18 28.26 15.72
N SER A 179 -11.11 28.83 14.51
CA SER A 179 -10.37 28.25 13.38
C SER A 179 -8.90 28.01 13.71
N VAL A 180 -8.29 28.88 14.52
CA VAL A 180 -6.90 28.74 15.00
C VAL A 180 -6.71 27.48 15.86
N LEU A 181 -7.66 27.16 16.74
CA LEU A 181 -7.58 25.94 17.55
C LEU A 181 -7.66 24.71 16.64
N LEU A 182 -8.57 24.71 15.67
CA LEU A 182 -8.72 23.59 14.73
C LEU A 182 -7.48 23.40 13.85
N MET A 183 -6.84 24.49 13.41
CA MET A 183 -5.57 24.46 12.67
C MET A 183 -4.44 23.85 13.52
N THR A 184 -4.29 24.29 14.78
CA THR A 184 -3.23 23.77 15.66
C THR A 184 -3.41 22.28 15.95
N VAL A 185 -4.64 21.83 16.23
CA VAL A 185 -4.95 20.42 16.47
C VAL A 185 -4.73 19.59 15.21
N GLY A 186 -5.19 20.05 14.04
CA GLY A 186 -4.99 19.36 12.77
C GLY A 186 -3.52 19.24 12.39
N ALA A 187 -2.74 20.31 12.54
CA ALA A 187 -1.30 20.31 12.30
C ALA A 187 -0.57 19.38 13.28
N ALA A 188 -0.91 19.44 14.57
CA ALA A 188 -0.33 18.57 15.59
C ALA A 188 -0.62 17.08 15.31
N ALA A 189 -1.85 16.74 14.92
CA ALA A 189 -2.22 15.38 14.53
C ALA A 189 -1.47 14.91 13.28
N LEU A 190 -1.32 15.77 12.27
CA LEU A 190 -0.55 15.46 11.05
C LEU A 190 0.93 15.18 11.38
N VAL A 191 1.54 16.03 12.21
CA VAL A 191 2.95 15.87 12.64
C VAL A 191 3.10 14.63 13.51
N ALA A 192 2.23 14.42 14.50
CA ALA A 192 2.27 13.25 15.37
C ALA A 192 2.08 11.95 14.58
N GLY A 193 1.15 11.90 13.63
CA GLY A 193 0.95 10.76 12.74
C GLY A 193 2.17 10.49 11.87
N THR A 194 2.78 11.54 11.31
CA THR A 194 4.00 11.43 10.50
C THR A 194 5.19 10.93 11.32
N LEU A 195 5.40 11.46 12.53
CA LEU A 195 6.48 11.03 13.42
C LEU A 195 6.27 9.60 13.92
N TRP A 196 5.03 9.23 14.22
CA TRP A 196 4.69 7.87 14.63
C TRP A 196 5.00 6.88 13.51
N GLU A 197 4.54 7.18 12.29
CA GLU A 197 4.82 6.37 11.10
C GLU A 197 6.33 6.27 10.85
N PHE A 198 7.07 7.38 10.94
CA PHE A 198 8.52 7.40 10.80
C PHE A 198 9.25 6.52 11.83
N VAL A 199 8.87 6.62 13.11
CA VAL A 199 9.44 5.77 14.18
C VAL A 199 9.08 4.31 13.97
N MET A 200 7.88 4.04 13.48
CA MET A 200 7.41 2.69 13.19
C MET A 200 8.19 2.08 12.02
N LEU A 201 8.42 2.82 10.93
CA LEU A 201 9.27 2.39 9.81
C LEU A 201 10.72 2.16 10.23
N ARG A 202 11.30 3.05 11.05
CA ARG A 202 12.67 2.87 11.55
C ARG A 202 12.85 1.57 12.35
N ASN A 203 11.79 1.11 13.01
CA ASN A 203 11.80 -0.12 13.80
C ASN A 203 11.41 -1.37 12.99
N ARG A 204 11.08 -1.23 11.69
CA ARG A 204 10.83 -2.39 10.82
C ARG A 204 12.16 -3.05 10.44
N PRO A 205 12.24 -4.39 10.42
CA PRO A 205 13.38 -5.07 9.83
C PRO A 205 13.51 -4.63 8.36
N ALA A 206 14.73 -4.43 7.89
CA ALA A 206 14.99 -3.90 6.55
C ALA A 206 14.24 -4.69 5.47
N ALA A 207 13.56 -3.98 4.56
CA ALA A 207 12.80 -4.52 3.43
C ALA A 207 13.60 -5.44 2.50
N SER A 208 14.92 -5.53 2.68
CA SER A 208 15.82 -6.48 2.01
C SER A 208 15.36 -7.95 2.11
N GLY A 209 14.56 -8.30 3.12
CA GLY A 209 14.04 -9.67 3.28
C GLY A 209 12.96 -10.08 2.26
N ASP A 210 12.25 -9.12 1.65
CA ASP A 210 11.13 -9.40 0.73
C ASP A 210 11.45 -9.17 -0.77
N LEU A 211 12.67 -8.71 -1.05
CA LEU A 211 13.17 -8.65 -2.42
C LEU A 211 13.42 -10.06 -2.95
N LEU A 212 12.81 -10.38 -4.09
CA LEU A 212 13.20 -11.52 -4.91
C LEU A 212 14.52 -11.12 -5.59
N ILE A 213 15.63 -11.67 -5.14
CA ILE A 213 16.96 -11.37 -5.69
C ILE A 213 17.25 -12.38 -6.79
N SER A 214 17.57 -11.89 -7.98
CA SER A 214 18.07 -12.75 -9.06
C SER A 214 19.46 -13.28 -8.71
N PRO A 215 19.77 -14.58 -8.92
CA PRO A 215 21.11 -15.13 -8.74
C PRO A 215 22.19 -14.43 -9.60
N LEU A 216 21.80 -13.82 -10.73
CA LEU A 216 22.68 -13.09 -11.64
C LEU A 216 22.88 -11.62 -11.23
N GLU A 217 22.05 -11.09 -10.34
CA GLU A 217 22.20 -9.75 -9.77
C GLU A 217 23.30 -9.79 -8.70
N GLY A 218 24.45 -9.15 -8.96
CA GLY A 218 25.54 -9.05 -8.00
C GLY A 218 25.06 -8.46 -6.66
N HIS A 219 25.61 -8.95 -5.54
CA HIS A 219 25.22 -8.52 -4.19
C HIS A 219 25.19 -6.98 -4.01
N GLU A 220 26.04 -6.25 -4.74
CA GLU A 220 26.06 -4.78 -4.73
C GLU A 220 24.85 -4.14 -5.42
N ALA A 221 24.36 -4.70 -6.53
CA ALA A 221 23.19 -4.19 -7.25
C ALA A 221 21.91 -4.41 -6.45
N ALA A 222 21.76 -5.61 -5.85
CA ALA A 222 20.68 -5.92 -4.93
C ALA A 222 20.68 -5.00 -3.69
N ALA A 223 21.87 -4.72 -3.11
CA ALA A 223 22.02 -3.78 -2.00
C ALA A 223 21.61 -2.35 -2.37
N ARG A 224 21.97 -1.88 -3.57
CA ARG A 224 21.56 -0.55 -4.06
C ARG A 224 20.05 -0.45 -4.29
N ARG A 225 19.40 -1.48 -4.84
CA ARG A 225 17.94 -1.53 -4.99
C ARG A 225 17.23 -1.57 -3.64
N GLY A 226 17.72 -2.38 -2.70
CA GLY A 226 17.20 -2.40 -1.33
C GLY A 226 17.31 -1.03 -0.65
N ALA A 227 18.44 -0.34 -0.81
CA ALA A 227 18.62 1.01 -0.30
C ALA A 227 17.68 2.02 -0.98
N ALA A 228 17.54 1.97 -2.31
CA ALA A 228 16.65 2.85 -3.06
C ALA A 228 15.17 2.66 -2.68
N LEU A 229 14.74 1.41 -2.45
CA LEU A 229 13.39 1.08 -1.99
C LEU A 229 13.15 1.58 -0.56
N GLY A 230 14.13 1.42 0.35
CA GLY A 230 14.06 2.01 1.68
C GLY A 230 13.90 3.54 1.64
N TRP A 231 14.65 4.23 0.77
CA TRP A 231 14.48 5.66 0.55
C TRP A 231 13.11 6.03 -0.02
N ALA A 232 12.54 5.22 -0.91
CA ALA A 232 11.20 5.42 -1.45
C ALA A 232 10.12 5.28 -0.36
N GLU A 233 10.25 4.31 0.55
CA GLU A 233 9.35 4.17 1.70
C GLU A 233 9.41 5.40 2.62
N TYR A 234 10.60 5.91 2.92
CA TYR A 234 10.75 7.16 3.66
C TYR A 234 10.12 8.35 2.93
N ALA A 235 10.33 8.46 1.60
CA ALA A 235 9.75 9.53 0.80
C ALA A 235 8.20 9.48 0.80
N GLN A 236 7.60 8.29 0.78
CA GLN A 236 6.15 8.11 0.85
C GLN A 236 5.55 8.64 2.17
N VAL A 237 6.25 8.51 3.30
CA VAL A 237 5.80 9.06 4.60
C VAL A 237 5.61 10.57 4.54
N PHE A 238 6.53 11.26 3.85
CA PHE A 238 6.52 12.72 3.70
C PHE A 238 5.63 13.23 2.56
N LEU A 239 5.22 12.37 1.62
CA LEU A 239 4.41 12.78 0.47
C LEU A 239 3.08 13.41 0.89
N LEU A 240 2.39 12.80 1.85
CA LEU A 240 1.09 13.29 2.32
C LEU A 240 1.19 14.64 3.06
N PRO A 241 2.08 14.85 4.05
CA PRO A 241 2.23 16.17 4.67
C PRO A 241 2.75 17.23 3.68
N ALA A 242 3.64 16.88 2.74
CA ALA A 242 4.08 17.80 1.70
C ALA A 242 2.93 18.24 0.79
N ALA A 243 2.13 17.28 0.30
CA ALA A 243 0.93 17.57 -0.49
C ALA A 243 -0.08 18.43 0.29
N THR A 244 -0.26 18.14 1.58
CA THR A 244 -1.13 18.94 2.47
C THR A 244 -0.61 20.37 2.57
N GLY A 245 0.69 20.57 2.76
CA GLY A 245 1.32 21.89 2.81
C GLY A 245 1.11 22.68 1.52
N VAL A 246 1.24 22.03 0.36
CA VAL A 246 0.96 22.65 -0.96
C VAL A 246 -0.51 23.05 -1.07
N ILE A 247 -1.45 22.18 -0.68
CA ILE A 247 -2.88 22.50 -0.69
C ILE A 247 -3.19 23.69 0.22
N VAL A 248 -2.66 23.70 1.44
CA VAL A 248 -2.83 24.81 2.39
C VAL A 248 -2.27 26.11 1.83
N LEU A 249 -1.07 26.08 1.22
CA LEU A 249 -0.47 27.25 0.59
C LEU A 249 -1.33 27.77 -0.57
N LEU A 250 -1.83 26.88 -1.43
CA LEU A 250 -2.73 27.25 -2.53
C LEU A 250 -4.03 27.88 -2.02
N LEU A 251 -4.62 27.33 -0.96
CA LEU A 251 -5.84 27.89 -0.36
C LEU A 251 -5.60 29.30 0.18
N ILE A 252 -4.44 29.56 0.79
CA ILE A 252 -4.06 30.89 1.29
C ILE A 252 -3.78 31.88 0.15
N LEU A 253 -3.25 31.41 -0.98
CA LEU A 253 -2.94 32.26 -2.14
C LEU A 253 -4.17 32.62 -2.98
N VAL A 254 -5.19 31.76 -3.00
CA VAL A 254 -6.37 31.90 -3.88
C VAL A 254 -7.55 32.57 -3.19
N GLY A 255 -7.72 32.37 -1.88
CA GLY A 255 -8.78 33.05 -1.12
C GLY A 255 -8.32 34.35 -0.52
#